data_AF-A0A497FRZ8-F1
#
_entry.id   AF-A0A497FRZ8-F1
#
_cell.length_a   1.000
_cell.length_b   1.000
_cell.length_c   1.000
_cell.angle_alpha   90.00
_cell.angle_beta   90.00
_cell.angle_gamma   90.00
#
_symmetry.space_group_name_H-M   'P 1'
#
loop_
_entity.id
_entity.type
_entity.pdbx_description
1 polymer ?
#
loop_
_entity_poly.entity_id
_entity_poly.type
_entity_poly.pdbx_seq_one_letter_code
_entity_poly.pdbx_strand_id
1 'polypeptide(L)'
;MSEEALFLKRFYDNFTKMHRDFNDAVIEGNHDEAIKMGEEMIRMLLNILKEKIVSKLTNPITLQIVDDIIKYYERELSYVKGIKEASSSIPLLYSYQAKERALETLARDVEELFSLVLGALLILSEAAYILQKKEEENLRGYI
;
A
#
# COMPACT_ATOMS: atom_id res chain seq x y z
N MET A 1 -6.66 -0.90 23.99
CA MET A 1 -6.93 -0.74 22.54
C MET A 1 -7.10 -2.13 21.94
N SER A 2 -8.05 -2.33 21.03
CA SER A 2 -8.19 -3.60 20.31
C SER A 2 -6.94 -3.87 19.46
N GLU A 3 -6.68 -5.14 19.13
CA GLU A 3 -5.56 -5.55 18.28
C GLU A 3 -5.59 -4.86 16.91
N GLU A 4 -6.79 -4.68 16.35
CA GLU A 4 -7.02 -4.00 15.08
C GLU A 4 -6.68 -2.49 15.15
N ALA A 5 -7.07 -1.80 16.22
CA ALA A 5 -6.72 -0.39 16.42
C ALA A 5 -5.20 -0.20 16.60
N LEU A 6 -4.55 -1.14 17.31
CA LEU A 6 -3.10 -1.16 17.45
C LEU A 6 -2.40 -1.42 16.11
N PHE A 7 -2.93 -2.33 15.29
CA PHE A 7 -2.41 -2.58 13.94
C PHE A 7 -2.52 -1.33 13.07
N LEU A 8 -3.71 -0.71 13.00
CA LEU A 8 -3.95 0.46 12.16
C LEU A 8 -3.01 1.61 12.50
N LYS A 9 -2.83 1.88 13.80
CA LYS A 9 -1.89 2.90 14.27
C LYS A 9 -0.46 2.57 13.87
N ARG A 10 0.01 1.33 14.13
CA ARG A 10 1.36 0.91 13.74
C ARG A 10 1.59 0.98 12.24
N PHE A 11 0.60 0.57 11.43
CA PHE A 11 0.65 0.66 9.99
C PHE A 11 0.82 2.11 9.54
N TYR A 12 -0.02 3.02 10.03
CA TYR A 12 0.06 4.44 9.69
C TYR A 12 1.41 5.07 10.09
N ASP A 13 1.86 4.81 11.33
CA ASP A 13 3.13 5.34 11.83
C ASP A 13 4.32 4.81 11.01
N ASN A 14 4.34 3.51 10.72
CA ASN A 14 5.39 2.87 9.92
C ASN A 14 5.39 3.40 8.48
N PHE A 15 4.22 3.48 7.84
CA PHE A 15 4.12 3.99 6.47
C PHE A 15 4.58 5.44 6.38
N THR A 16 4.14 6.29 7.31
CA THR A 16 4.53 7.71 7.34
C THR A 16 6.04 7.87 7.48
N LYS A 17 6.69 7.01 8.27
CA LYS A 17 8.14 6.97 8.38
C LYS A 17 8.79 6.56 7.04
N MET A 18 8.37 5.43 6.46
CA MET A 18 8.91 4.97 5.17
C MET A 18 8.73 6.00 4.05
N HIS A 19 7.58 6.67 4.01
CA HIS A 19 7.28 7.70 3.02
C HIS A 19 8.18 8.93 3.18
N ARG A 20 8.51 9.29 4.42
CA ARG A 20 9.49 10.36 4.68
C ARG A 20 10.87 9.95 4.21
N ASP A 21 11.33 8.76 4.60
CA ASP A 21 12.64 8.24 4.22
C ASP A 21 12.78 8.12 2.68
N PHE A 22 11.71 7.71 1.99
CA PHE A 22 11.62 7.69 0.54
C PHE A 22 11.77 9.09 -0.08
N ASN A 23 11.02 10.07 0.43
CA ASN A 23 11.09 11.45 -0.08
C ASN A 23 12.46 12.08 0.16
N ASP A 24 13.07 11.84 1.32
CA ASP A 24 14.42 12.31 1.63
C ASP A 24 15.43 11.73 0.63
N ALA A 25 15.34 10.43 0.32
CA ALA A 25 16.19 9.78 -0.68
C ALA A 25 15.99 10.34 -2.10
N VAL A 26 14.75 10.71 -2.48
CA VAL A 26 14.45 11.38 -3.75
C VAL A 26 15.12 12.77 -3.79
N ILE A 27 14.96 13.57 -2.74
CA ILE A 27 15.50 14.94 -2.65
C ILE A 27 17.03 14.94 -2.70
N GLU A 28 17.67 13.96 -2.05
CA GLU A 28 19.12 13.79 -2.05
C GLU A 28 19.68 13.26 -3.39
N GLY A 29 18.82 12.92 -4.36
CA GLY A 29 19.22 12.35 -5.65
C GLY A 29 19.69 10.90 -5.55
N ASN A 30 19.40 10.21 -4.45
CA ASN A 30 19.75 8.81 -4.25
C ASN A 30 18.71 7.89 -4.90
N HIS A 31 18.66 7.92 -6.24
CA HIS A 31 17.59 7.28 -7.00
C HIS A 31 17.50 5.77 -6.81
N ASP A 32 18.64 5.08 -6.68
CA ASP A 32 18.63 3.62 -6.52
C ASP A 32 18.03 3.21 -5.18
N GLU A 33 18.35 3.94 -4.10
CA GLU A 33 17.76 3.68 -2.79
C GLU A 33 16.29 4.09 -2.75
N ALA A 34 15.93 5.25 -3.32
CA ALA A 34 14.54 5.68 -3.42
C ALA A 34 13.68 4.67 -4.20
N ILE A 35 14.16 4.15 -5.34
CA ILE A 35 13.47 3.11 -6.10
C ILE A 35 13.24 1.86 -5.24
N LYS A 36 14.27 1.42 -4.51
CA LYS A 36 14.17 0.26 -3.61
C LYS A 36 13.15 0.48 -2.50
N MET A 37 13.16 1.65 -1.85
CA MET A 37 12.19 2.01 -0.82
C MET A 37 10.75 2.02 -1.37
N GLY A 38 10.54 2.63 -2.54
CA GLY A 38 9.23 2.64 -3.20
C GLY A 38 8.73 1.22 -3.55
N GLU A 39 9.60 0.35 -4.06
CA GLU A 39 9.26 -1.07 -4.29
C GLU A 39 8.82 -1.77 -3.00
N GLU A 40 9.51 -1.54 -1.88
CA GLU A 40 9.20 -2.12 -0.58
C GLU A 40 7.84 -1.62 -0.05
N MET A 41 7.55 -0.32 -0.21
CA MET A 41 6.27 0.27 0.16
C MET A 41 5.11 -0.34 -0.62
N ILE A 42 5.22 -0.45 -1.95
CA ILE A 42 4.19 -1.08 -2.79
C ILE A 42 3.96 -2.54 -2.37
N ARG A 43 5.03 -3.31 -2.14
CA ARG A 43 4.90 -4.72 -1.70
C ARG A 43 4.20 -4.83 -0.35
N MET A 44 4.57 -3.98 0.61
CA MET A 44 3.91 -3.95 1.92
C MET A 44 2.41 -3.66 1.77
N LEU A 45 2.05 -2.64 0.99
CA LEU A 45 0.66 -2.27 0.77
C LEU A 45 -0.14 -3.37 0.05
N LEU A 46 0.44 -4.01 -0.96
CA LEU A 46 -0.18 -5.16 -1.64
C LEU A 46 -0.40 -6.34 -0.70
N ASN A 47 0.55 -6.63 0.18
CA ASN A 47 0.39 -7.68 1.18
C ASN A 47 -0.75 -7.35 2.16
N ILE A 48 -0.85 -6.11 2.63
CA ILE A 48 -1.96 -5.69 3.49
C ILE A 48 -3.29 -5.80 2.76
N LEU A 49 -3.35 -5.37 1.50
CA LEU A 49 -4.55 -5.48 0.67
C LEU A 49 -5.01 -6.94 0.55
N LYS A 50 -4.09 -7.87 0.30
CA LYS A 50 -4.40 -9.31 0.22
C LYS A 50 -4.79 -9.92 1.57
N GLU A 51 -4.00 -9.68 2.61
CA GLU A 51 -4.14 -10.40 3.88
C GLU A 51 -5.22 -9.83 4.80
N LYS A 52 -5.44 -8.51 4.78
CA LYS A 52 -6.33 -7.82 5.72
C LYS A 52 -7.62 -7.32 5.10
N ILE A 53 -7.62 -7.04 3.80
CA ILE A 53 -8.80 -6.50 3.10
C ILE A 53 -9.49 -7.61 2.31
N VAL A 54 -8.83 -8.23 1.34
CA VAL A 54 -9.42 -9.29 0.50
C VAL A 54 -9.96 -10.45 1.33
N SER A 55 -9.26 -10.85 2.40
CA SER A 55 -9.70 -11.92 3.31
C SER A 55 -11.03 -11.64 4.03
N LYS A 56 -11.47 -10.37 4.09
CA LYS A 56 -12.73 -9.94 4.71
C LYS A 56 -13.86 -9.72 3.68
N LEU A 57 -13.58 -9.86 2.38
CA LEU A 57 -14.55 -9.66 1.31
C LEU A 57 -15.21 -10.98 0.88
N THR A 58 -16.52 -10.95 0.67
CA THR A 58 -17.30 -12.12 0.23
C THR A 58 -18.03 -11.90 -1.09
N ASN A 59 -18.23 -10.64 -1.50
CA ASN A 59 -18.92 -10.29 -2.74
C ASN A 59 -18.02 -10.59 -3.96
N PRO A 60 -18.43 -11.46 -4.91
CA PRO A 60 -17.62 -11.82 -6.06
C PRO A 60 -17.22 -10.65 -6.96
N ILE A 61 -18.10 -9.66 -7.13
CA ILE A 61 -17.82 -8.47 -7.95
C ILE A 61 -16.75 -7.62 -7.27
N THR A 62 -16.88 -7.40 -5.96
CA THR A 62 -15.87 -6.65 -5.20
C THR A 62 -14.52 -7.37 -5.21
N LEU A 63 -14.51 -8.70 -5.06
CA LEU A 63 -13.29 -9.50 -5.14
C LEU A 63 -12.61 -9.35 -6.51
N GLN A 64 -13.37 -9.40 -7.60
CA GLN A 64 -12.84 -9.20 -8.95
C GLN A 64 -12.23 -7.81 -9.12
N ILE A 65 -12.91 -6.76 -8.67
CA ILE A 65 -12.40 -5.38 -8.75
C ILE A 65 -11.09 -5.24 -7.98
N VAL A 66 -11.00 -5.78 -6.76
CA VAL A 66 -9.78 -5.71 -5.96
C VAL A 66 -8.65 -6.54 -6.57
N ASP A 67 -8.95 -7.68 -7.17
CA ASP A 67 -7.98 -8.50 -7.91
C ASP A 67 -7.41 -7.75 -9.13
N ASP A 68 -8.25 -7.04 -9.88
CA ASP A 68 -7.82 -6.21 -11.00
C ASP A 68 -6.92 -5.04 -10.54
N ILE A 69 -7.24 -4.43 -9.39
CA ILE A 69 -6.39 -3.40 -8.76
C ILE A 69 -5.03 -4.00 -8.35
N ILE A 70 -5.02 -5.17 -7.71
CA ILE A 70 -3.78 -5.86 -7.32
C ILE A 70 -2.91 -6.11 -8.55
N LYS A 71 -3.48 -6.68 -9.62
CA LYS A 71 -2.76 -6.96 -10.87
C LYS A 71 -2.19 -5.71 -11.52
N TYR A 72 -2.92 -4.58 -11.45
CA TYR A 72 -2.42 -3.30 -11.93
C TYR A 72 -1.11 -2.93 -11.24
N TYR A 73 -1.08 -2.88 -9.90
CA TYR A 73 0.12 -2.51 -9.15
C TYR A 73 1.24 -3.54 -9.22
N GLU A 74 0.92 -4.84 -9.35
CA GLU A 74 1.94 -5.87 -9.61
C GLU A 74 2.61 -5.69 -10.98
N ARG A 75 1.86 -5.24 -11.98
CA ARG A 75 2.39 -4.92 -13.31
C ARG A 75 3.26 -3.66 -13.25
N GLU A 76 2.83 -2.61 -12.58
CA GLU A 76 3.65 -1.39 -12.41
C GLU A 76 4.95 -1.70 -11.65
N LEU A 77 4.90 -2.53 -10.60
CA LEU A 77 6.11 -2.98 -9.89
C LEU A 77 7.04 -3.79 -10.81
N SER A 78 6.50 -4.59 -11.72
CA SER A 78 7.28 -5.34 -12.71
C SER A 78 7.92 -4.42 -13.75
N TYR A 79 7.21 -3.38 -14.18
CA TYR A 79 7.74 -2.34 -15.06
C TYR A 79 8.92 -1.59 -14.40
N VAL A 80 8.77 -1.17 -13.15
CA VAL A 80 9.84 -0.49 -12.38
C VAL A 80 11.07 -1.39 -12.24
N LYS A 81 10.89 -2.69 -11.96
CA LYS A 81 12.01 -3.65 -11.91
C LYS A 81 12.72 -3.76 -13.25
N GLY A 82 11.98 -3.86 -14.36
CA GLY A 82 12.55 -3.88 -15.70
C GLY A 82 13.37 -2.63 -16.00
N ILE A 83 12.89 -1.44 -15.58
CA ILE A 83 13.67 -0.20 -15.68
C ILE A 83 14.94 -0.27 -14.86
N LYS A 84 14.87 -0.71 -13.61
CA LYS A 84 16.02 -0.79 -12.70
C LYS A 84 17.10 -1.72 -13.25
N GLU A 85 16.70 -2.90 -13.73
CA GLU A 85 17.61 -3.87 -14.35
C GLU A 85 18.25 -3.29 -15.62
N ALA A 86 17.47 -2.71 -16.53
CA ALA A 86 18.01 -2.07 -17.74
C ALA A 86 18.96 -0.91 -17.39
N SER A 87 18.60 -0.08 -16.41
CA SER A 87 19.37 1.08 -15.96
C SER A 87 20.72 0.71 -15.36
N SER A 88 20.82 -0.50 -14.77
CA SER A 88 22.08 -1.03 -14.22
C SER A 88 23.09 -1.42 -15.31
N SER A 89 22.64 -1.60 -16.55
CA SER A 89 23.46 -2.06 -17.68
C SER A 89 23.97 -0.93 -18.60
N ILE A 90 23.60 0.32 -18.33
CA ILE A 90 23.94 1.48 -19.17
C ILE A 90 24.67 2.58 -18.39
N PRO A 91 25.44 3.47 -19.05
CA PRO A 91 26.14 4.56 -18.38
C PRO A 91 25.19 5.50 -17.63
N LEU A 92 25.66 6.03 -16.49
CA LEU A 92 24.86 6.83 -15.54
C LEU A 92 24.06 7.96 -16.22
N LEU A 93 24.70 8.69 -17.14
CA LEU A 93 24.10 9.81 -17.88
C LEU A 93 22.83 9.41 -18.65
N TYR A 94 22.77 8.16 -19.15
CA TYR A 94 21.62 7.64 -19.90
C TYR A 94 20.61 6.92 -19.00
N SER A 95 21.05 6.45 -17.83
CA SER A 95 20.17 5.81 -16.83
C SER A 95 19.31 6.82 -16.05
N TYR A 96 19.75 8.08 -15.95
CA TYR A 96 19.10 9.09 -15.10
C TYR A 96 17.63 9.28 -15.43
N GLN A 97 17.29 9.50 -16.71
CA GLN A 97 15.89 9.68 -17.15
C GLN A 97 15.03 8.44 -16.91
N ALA A 98 15.62 7.25 -16.99
CA ALA A 98 14.90 6.01 -16.73
C ALA A 98 14.57 5.87 -15.23
N LYS A 99 15.55 6.19 -14.37
CA LYS A 99 15.37 6.20 -12.90
C LYS A 99 14.34 7.25 -12.45
N GLU A 100 14.37 8.45 -13.02
CA GLU A 100 13.34 9.49 -12.77
C GLU A 100 11.94 8.98 -13.08
N ARG A 101 11.73 8.36 -14.24
CA ARG A 101 10.42 7.78 -14.60
C ARG A 101 9.98 6.68 -13.62
N ALA A 102 10.91 5.83 -13.19
CA ALA A 102 10.60 4.82 -12.18
C ALA A 102 10.18 5.46 -10.85
N LEU A 103 10.85 6.54 -10.43
CA LEU A 103 10.49 7.28 -9.22
C LEU A 103 9.14 7.98 -9.33
N GLU A 104 8.83 8.61 -10.47
CA GLU A 104 7.51 9.21 -10.73
C GLU A 104 6.39 8.17 -10.64
N THR A 105 6.58 7.00 -11.26
CA THR A 105 5.62 5.88 -11.16
C THR A 105 5.47 5.43 -9.71
N LEU A 106 6.58 5.20 -9.00
CA LEU A 106 6.54 4.74 -7.62
C LEU A 106 5.88 5.76 -6.68
N ALA A 107 6.21 7.04 -6.79
CA ALA A 107 5.65 8.09 -5.93
C ALA A 107 4.13 8.15 -6.07
N ARG A 108 3.63 8.18 -7.31
CA ARG A 108 2.19 8.15 -7.60
C ARG A 108 1.54 6.89 -7.04
N ASP A 109 2.09 5.73 -7.39
CA ASP A 109 1.46 4.44 -7.05
C ASP A 109 1.46 4.20 -5.53
N VAL A 110 2.49 4.67 -4.82
CA VAL A 110 2.58 4.58 -3.36
C VAL A 110 1.47 5.40 -2.70
N GLU A 111 1.25 6.64 -3.14
CA GLU A 111 0.20 7.51 -2.59
C GLU A 111 -1.21 6.97 -2.86
N GLU A 112 -1.47 6.54 -4.11
CA GLU A 112 -2.77 6.00 -4.51
C GLU A 112 -3.09 4.70 -3.75
N LEU A 113 -2.15 3.76 -3.70
CA LEU A 113 -2.35 2.48 -3.04
C LEU A 113 -2.42 2.63 -1.51
N PHE A 114 -1.65 3.53 -0.91
CA PHE A 114 -1.77 3.85 0.51
C PHE A 114 -3.17 4.37 0.86
N SER A 115 -3.67 5.32 0.06
CA SER A 115 -4.99 5.91 0.27
C SER A 115 -6.09 4.84 0.20
N LEU A 116 -6.00 3.93 -0.77
CA LEU A 116 -6.90 2.79 -0.89
C LEU A 116 -6.84 1.87 0.34
N VAL A 117 -5.63 1.44 0.73
CA VAL A 117 -5.42 0.51 1.85
C VAL A 117 -5.89 1.13 3.16
N LEU A 118 -5.50 2.37 3.46
CA LEU A 118 -5.91 3.06 4.68
C LEU A 118 -7.42 3.26 4.73
N GLY A 119 -8.04 3.72 3.63
CA GLY A 119 -9.47 3.92 3.54
C GLY A 119 -10.25 2.62 3.77
N ALA A 120 -9.83 1.52 3.13
CA ALA A 120 -10.45 0.22 3.32
C ALA A 120 -10.31 -0.29 4.76
N LEU A 121 -9.13 -0.15 5.38
CA LEU A 121 -8.92 -0.56 6.77
C LEU A 121 -9.79 0.24 7.74
N LEU A 122 -9.93 1.55 7.54
CA LEU A 122 -10.80 2.41 8.35
C LEU A 122 -12.27 1.98 8.25
N ILE A 123 -12.76 1.75 7.03
CA ILE A 123 -14.13 1.31 6.80
C ILE A 123 -14.39 -0.05 7.45
N LEU A 124 -13.46 -1.00 7.30
CA LEU A 124 -13.59 -2.33 7.91
C LEU A 124 -13.57 -2.26 9.44
N SER A 125 -12.72 -1.40 10.01
CA SER A 125 -12.66 -1.19 11.46
C SER A 125 -13.96 -0.58 12.00
N GLU A 126 -14.50 0.43 11.33
CA GLU A 126 -15.74 1.10 11.75
C GLU A 126 -16.95 0.16 11.61
N ALA A 127 -17.04 -0.57 10.50
CA ALA A 127 -18.10 -1.55 10.27
C ALA A 127 -18.07 -2.66 11.34
N ALA A 128 -16.89 -3.17 11.70
CA ALA A 128 -16.75 -4.17 12.75
C ALA A 128 -17.22 -3.63 14.12
N TYR A 129 -16.83 -2.40 14.47
CA TYR A 129 -17.25 -1.76 15.71
C TYR A 129 -18.78 -1.57 15.79
N ILE A 130 -19.41 -1.11 14.70
CA ILE A 130 -20.87 -0.93 14.64
C ILE A 130 -21.60 -2.26 14.81
N LEU A 131 -21.12 -3.33 14.15
CA LEU A 131 -21.72 -4.66 14.25
C LEU A 131 -21.62 -5.21 15.68
N GLN A 132 -20.44 -5.10 16.31
CA GLN A 132 -20.24 -5.55 17.69
C GLN A 132 -21.17 -4.79 18.66
N LYS A 133 -21.25 -3.47 18.53
CA LYS A 133 -22.12 -2.65 19.38
C LYS A 133 -23.60 -3.06 19.24
N LYS A 134 -24.05 -3.35 18.02
CA LYS A 134 -25.43 -3.80 17.76
C LYS A 134 -25.73 -5.16 18.38
N GLU A 135 -24.77 -6.08 18.39
CA GLU A 135 -24.90 -7.37 19.07
C GLU A 135 -25.01 -7.20 20.59
N GLU A 136 -24.19 -6.32 21.19
CA GLU A 136 -24.25 -6.01 22.62
C GLU A 136 -25.59 -5.37 23.03
N GLU A 137 -26.13 -4.47 22.21
CA GLU A 137 -27.44 -3.85 22.42
C GLU A 137 -28.58 -4.88 22.32
N ASN A 138 -28.53 -5.78 21.33
CA ASN A 138 -29.50 -6.86 21.20
C ASN A 138 -29.47 -7.78 22.43
N LEU A 139 -28.30 -8.19 22.91
CA LEU A 139 -28.16 -9.04 24.10
C LEU A 139 -28.69 -8.39 25.38
N ARG A 140 -28.57 -7.06 25.52
CA ARG A 140 -29.12 -6.31 26.66
C ARG A 140 -30.64 -6.13 26.59
N GLY A 141 -31.24 -6.14 25.40
CA GLY A 141 -32.69 -6.07 25.21
C GLY A 141 -33.46 -7.35 25.54
N TYR A 142 -32.75 -8.46 25.83
CA TYR A 142 -33.32 -9.75 26.24
C TYR A 142 -33.24 -10.01 27.76
N ILE A 143 -32.77 -9.03 28.56
CA ILE A 143 -32.76 -9.07 30.03
C ILE A 143 -33.76 -8.03 30.56
#